data_AF-A0A6L8U1Z1-F1
#
_entry.id   AF-A0A6L8U1Z1-F1
#
_cell.length_a   1.000
_cell.length_b   1.000
_cell.length_c   1.000
_cell.angle_alpha   90.00
_cell.angle_beta   90.00
_cell.angle_gamma   90.00
#
_symmetry.space_group_name_H-M   'P 1'
#
loop_
_entity.id
_entity.type
_entity.pdbx_description
1 polymer ?
#
loop_
_entity_poly.entity_id
_entity_poly.type
_entity_poly.pdbx_seq_one_letter_code
_entity_poly.pdbx_strand_id
1 'polypeptide(L)'
;MKRLLNISNSIPAVVLFAAMMLAGCRSGVKNTGKDADTLSVTRANAAIYEDIKQAEKIFYTLPSPLESAMLIKSAGALFDDNLLNPIENARNYNTNRSMALNLGIYTTDLSFASLYDQTQLIINYMNVAKQMADGLGILDAISEEDIAKLEENIHNTEVIMDIISQTY
;
A
#
# COMPACT_ATOMS: atom_id res chain seq x y z
N MET A 1 -5.74 -60.26 -27.93
CA MET A 1 -7.16 -59.84 -27.92
C MET A 1 -7.34 -58.79 -26.82
N LYS A 2 -7.89 -57.62 -27.18
CA LYS A 2 -7.88 -56.39 -26.37
C LYS A 2 -8.89 -56.50 -25.21
N ARG A 3 -8.43 -56.23 -23.98
CA ARG A 3 -9.32 -56.02 -22.81
C ARG A 3 -9.93 -54.63 -22.93
N LEU A 4 -11.23 -54.57 -23.19
CA LEU A 4 -12.00 -53.33 -23.24
C LEU A 4 -12.29 -52.88 -21.80
N LEU A 5 -11.80 -51.69 -21.44
CA LEU A 5 -12.15 -51.02 -20.18
C LEU A 5 -13.62 -50.61 -20.22
N ASN A 6 -14.40 -51.02 -19.21
CA ASN A 6 -15.75 -50.49 -18.98
C ASN A 6 -15.66 -49.08 -18.40
N ILE A 7 -15.96 -48.08 -19.22
CA ILE A 7 -16.02 -46.67 -18.81
C ILE A 7 -17.39 -46.43 -18.17
N SER A 8 -17.41 -46.16 -16.87
CA SER A 8 -18.62 -45.76 -16.14
C SER A 8 -19.15 -44.42 -16.69
N ASN A 9 -20.48 -44.32 -16.82
CA ASN A 9 -21.20 -43.15 -17.32
C ASN A 9 -21.00 -41.86 -16.48
N SER A 10 -20.26 -41.96 -15.38
CA SER A 10 -19.89 -40.84 -14.48
C SER A 10 -18.62 -40.11 -14.96
N ILE A 11 -17.79 -40.76 -15.77
CA ILE A 11 -16.52 -40.22 -16.27
C ILE A 11 -16.71 -39.01 -17.20
N PRO A 12 -17.64 -38.99 -18.17
CA PRO A 12 -17.86 -37.80 -18.99
C PRO A 12 -18.37 -36.60 -18.17
N ALA A 13 -19.12 -36.82 -17.10
CA ALA A 13 -19.62 -35.76 -16.22
C ALA A 13 -18.50 -35.11 -15.39
N VAL A 14 -17.54 -35.90 -14.90
CA VAL A 14 -16.37 -35.39 -14.15
C VAL A 14 -15.42 -34.61 -15.06
N VAL A 15 -15.24 -35.04 -16.31
CA VAL A 15 -14.42 -34.33 -17.30
C VAL A 15 -15.07 -33.00 -17.71
N LEU A 16 -16.41 -32.96 -17.83
CA LEU A 16 -17.14 -31.72 -18.14
C LEU A 16 -17.09 -30.71 -16.99
N PHE A 17 -17.14 -31.17 -15.74
CA PHE A 17 -17.01 -30.32 -14.55
C PHE A 17 -15.57 -29.78 -14.37
N ALA A 18 -14.56 -30.59 -14.66
CA ALA A 18 -13.15 -30.15 -14.63
C ALA A 18 -12.81 -29.13 -15.73
N ALA A 19 -13.46 -29.22 -16.91
CA ALA A 19 -13.28 -28.26 -17.99
C ALA A 19 -13.84 -26.85 -17.65
N MET A 20 -14.88 -26.77 -16.82
CA MET A 20 -15.43 -25.48 -16.35
C MET A 20 -14.50 -24.75 -15.36
N MET A 21 -13.62 -25.46 -14.66
CA MET A 21 -12.68 -24.87 -13.69
C MET A 21 -11.46 -24.20 -14.35
N LEU A 22 -11.19 -24.48 -15.64
CA LEU A 22 -10.08 -23.87 -16.39
C LEU A 22 -10.46 -22.60 -17.18
N ALA A 23 -11.74 -22.22 -17.19
CA ALA A 23 -12.22 -21.00 -17.84
C ALA A 23 -12.17 -19.75 -16.93
N GLY A 24 -11.82 -19.91 -15.65
CA GLY A 24 -11.76 -18.83 -14.67
C GLY A 24 -10.34 -18.42 -14.30
N CYS A 25 -9.63 -17.76 -15.24
CA CYS A 25 -8.56 -16.76 -15.01
C CYS A 25 -7.65 -16.68 -16.25
N ARG A 26 -8.02 -15.78 -17.18
CA ARG A 26 -7.06 -15.19 -18.13
C ARG A 26 -7.21 -13.68 -18.08
N SER A 27 -6.82 -13.07 -16.96
CA SER A 27 -6.45 -11.65 -16.94
C SER A 27 -5.08 -11.54 -17.62
N GLY A 28 -5.10 -11.44 -18.94
CA GLY A 28 -3.90 -11.11 -19.70
C GLY A 28 -3.39 -9.74 -19.27
N VAL A 29 -2.21 -9.71 -18.66
CA VAL A 29 -1.41 -8.50 -18.51
C VAL A 29 -1.03 -8.05 -19.92
N LYS A 30 -1.78 -7.07 -20.42
CA LYS A 30 -1.41 -6.33 -21.62
C LYS A 30 -0.56 -5.17 -21.12
N ASN A 31 0.75 -5.25 -21.37
CA ASN A 31 1.66 -4.11 -21.26
C ASN A 31 1.19 -3.04 -22.25
N THR A 32 0.41 -2.10 -21.76
CA THR A 32 0.23 -0.80 -22.40
C THR A 32 1.02 0.17 -21.54
N GLY A 33 2.13 0.67 -22.08
CA GLY A 33 2.77 1.87 -21.54
C GLY A 33 1.69 2.93 -21.38
N LYS A 34 1.55 3.45 -20.17
CA LYS A 34 0.59 4.48 -19.85
C LYS A 34 1.34 5.78 -19.75
N ASP A 35 1.14 6.60 -20.79
CA ASP A 35 1.27 8.04 -20.69
C ASP A 35 0.65 8.51 -19.37
N ALA A 36 1.37 9.39 -18.67
CA ALA A 36 0.88 10.07 -17.49
C ALA A 36 -0.45 10.77 -17.84
N ASP A 37 -1.55 10.13 -17.46
CA ASP A 37 -2.91 10.62 -17.69
C ASP A 37 -3.05 11.93 -16.91
N THR A 38 -2.88 13.04 -17.63
CA THR A 38 -3.09 14.37 -17.09
C THR A 38 -4.58 14.44 -16.78
N LEU A 39 -4.93 14.43 -15.49
CA LEU A 39 -6.31 14.46 -15.00
C LEU A 39 -7.08 15.62 -15.64
N SER A 40 -7.78 15.33 -16.75
CA SER A 40 -8.62 16.29 -17.45
C SER A 40 -9.96 16.36 -16.73
N VAL A 41 -10.00 17.29 -15.78
CA VAL A 41 -11.10 17.63 -14.89
C VAL A 41 -12.28 18.20 -15.71
N THR A 42 -13.17 17.34 -16.22
CA THR A 42 -14.49 17.75 -16.78
C THR A 42 -15.66 17.50 -15.82
N ARG A 43 -16.39 18.57 -15.46
CA ARG A 43 -17.69 18.77 -14.75
C ARG A 43 -18.17 17.82 -13.62
N ALA A 44 -17.69 16.58 -13.48
CA ALA A 44 -17.81 15.75 -12.27
C ALA A 44 -17.05 16.33 -11.06
N ASN A 45 -16.34 17.45 -11.26
CA ASN A 45 -15.33 17.96 -10.37
C ASN A 45 -15.83 18.93 -9.32
N ALA A 46 -17.05 19.46 -9.38
CA ALA A 46 -17.48 20.42 -8.35
C ALA A 46 -17.57 19.75 -6.97
N ALA A 47 -18.17 18.55 -6.90
CA ALA A 47 -18.26 17.77 -5.66
C ALA A 47 -16.88 17.24 -5.22
N ILE A 48 -16.08 16.70 -6.14
CA ILE A 48 -14.72 16.23 -5.84
C ILE A 48 -13.83 17.40 -5.35
N TYR A 49 -13.99 18.59 -5.93
CA TYR A 49 -13.23 19.78 -5.54
C TYR A 49 -13.70 20.34 -4.19
N GLU A 50 -14.99 20.22 -3.88
CA GLU A 50 -15.52 20.52 -2.55
C GLU A 50 -14.99 19.53 -1.51
N ASP A 51 -14.98 18.23 -1.83
CA ASP A 51 -14.41 17.17 -0.98
C ASP A 51 -12.90 17.39 -0.75
N ILE A 52 -12.13 17.74 -1.79
CA ILE A 52 -10.71 18.10 -1.67
C ILE A 52 -10.54 19.32 -0.77
N LYS A 53 -11.33 20.38 -0.96
CA LYS A 53 -11.27 21.58 -0.09
C LYS A 53 -11.65 21.28 1.35
N GLN A 54 -12.57 20.34 1.57
CA GLN A 54 -12.93 19.92 2.93
C GLN A 54 -11.81 19.09 3.55
N ALA A 55 -11.17 18.21 2.79
CA ALA A 55 -9.97 17.48 3.21
C ALA A 55 -8.82 18.44 3.55
N GLU A 56 -8.54 19.44 2.71
CA GLU A 56 -7.54 20.50 2.98
C GLU A 56 -7.80 21.19 4.32
N LYS A 57 -9.05 21.55 4.62
CA LYS A 57 -9.39 22.15 5.93
C LYS A 57 -9.07 21.23 7.10
N ILE A 58 -9.30 19.92 6.96
CA ILE A 58 -8.95 18.94 7.98
C ILE A 58 -7.44 18.88 8.18
N PHE A 59 -6.67 18.81 7.09
CA PHE A 59 -5.20 18.81 7.11
C PHE A 59 -4.61 20.02 7.86
N TYR A 60 -5.18 21.22 7.72
CA TYR A 60 -4.67 22.42 8.42
C TYR A 60 -5.10 22.53 9.88
N THR A 61 -6.03 21.72 10.35
CA THR A 61 -6.57 21.82 11.72
C THR A 61 -6.09 20.73 12.66
N LEU A 62 -5.65 19.60 12.12
CA LEU A 62 -5.09 18.51 12.90
C LEU A 62 -3.56 18.62 12.94
N PRO A 63 -2.92 18.25 14.06
CA PRO A 63 -1.49 18.02 14.06
C PRO A 63 -1.14 16.95 13.02
N SER A 64 0.02 17.08 12.40
CA SER A 64 0.53 16.06 11.48
C SER A 64 0.68 14.70 12.20
N PRO A 65 0.74 13.59 11.45
CA PRO A 65 0.96 12.27 12.05
C PRO A 65 2.21 12.22 12.95
N LEU A 66 3.29 12.89 12.52
CA LEU A 66 4.51 13.04 13.31
C LEU A 66 4.29 13.78 14.62
N GLU A 67 3.69 14.98 14.55
CA GLU A 67 3.40 15.78 15.75
C GLU A 67 2.47 15.03 16.71
N SER A 68 1.48 14.33 16.17
CA SER A 68 0.57 13.48 16.95
C SER A 68 1.33 12.39 17.69
N ALA A 69 2.26 11.71 17.01
CA ALA A 69 3.08 10.67 17.61
C ALA A 69 4.06 11.22 18.67
N MET A 70 4.65 12.40 18.45
CA MET A 70 5.47 13.10 19.44
C MET A 70 4.67 13.48 20.70
N LEU A 71 3.43 13.94 20.54
CA LEU A 71 2.54 14.26 21.67
C LEU A 71 2.22 13.01 22.49
N ILE A 72 1.91 11.89 21.83
CA ILE A 72 1.64 10.60 22.48
C ILE A 72 2.87 10.12 23.27
N LYS A 73 4.06 10.18 22.66
CA LYS A 73 5.32 9.83 23.33
C LYS A 73 5.61 10.74 24.52
N SER A 74 5.39 12.04 24.38
CA SER A 74 5.59 13.04 25.44
C SER A 74 4.62 12.87 26.61
N ALA A 75 3.43 12.30 26.37
CA ALA A 75 2.48 11.93 27.41
C ALA A 75 2.89 10.67 28.20
N GLY A 76 4.00 10.01 27.84
CA GLY A 76 4.53 8.83 28.53
C GLY A 76 3.95 7.51 28.04
N ALA A 77 3.28 7.49 26.88
CA ALA A 77 2.82 6.25 26.27
C ALA A 77 4.00 5.37 25.86
N LEU A 78 3.89 4.08 26.16
CA LEU A 78 4.84 3.07 25.69
C LEU A 78 4.48 2.63 24.27
N PHE A 79 5.49 2.13 23.56
CA PHE A 79 5.28 1.52 22.26
C PHE A 79 4.51 0.20 22.39
N ASP A 80 3.53 -0.01 21.51
CA ASP A 80 2.77 -1.26 21.38
C ASP A 80 2.59 -1.55 19.89
N ASP A 81 3.22 -2.62 19.41
CA ASP A 81 3.18 -3.04 18.00
C ASP A 81 1.80 -3.51 17.56
N ASN A 82 0.95 -3.95 18.50
CA ASN A 82 -0.39 -4.43 18.20
C ASN A 82 -1.36 -3.30 17.80
N LEU A 83 -0.98 -2.05 18.03
CA LEU A 83 -1.73 -0.87 17.62
C LEU A 83 -1.40 -0.43 16.18
N LEU A 84 -0.30 -0.92 15.62
CA LEU A 84 0.10 -0.62 14.25
C LEU A 84 -0.63 -1.51 13.25
N ASN A 85 -0.71 -1.10 11.99
CA ASN A 85 -1.24 -1.93 10.92
C ASN A 85 -0.28 -3.10 10.65
N PRO A 86 -0.73 -4.37 10.78
CA PRO A 86 0.11 -5.52 10.53
C PRO A 86 0.73 -5.52 9.13
N ILE A 87 1.99 -5.93 9.02
CA ILE A 87 2.72 -6.02 7.74
C ILE A 87 2.01 -6.96 6.77
N GLU A 88 1.42 -8.04 7.29
CA GLU A 88 0.72 -9.06 6.52
C GLU A 88 -0.54 -8.53 5.83
N ASN A 89 -1.10 -7.40 6.31
CA ASN A 89 -2.24 -6.79 5.66
C ASN A 89 -1.91 -6.21 4.28
N ALA A 90 -0.62 -5.95 3.98
CA ALA A 90 -0.17 -5.44 2.69
C ALA A 90 -0.75 -6.24 1.51
N ARG A 91 -0.84 -7.57 1.65
CA ARG A 91 -1.39 -8.48 0.62
C ARG A 91 -2.88 -8.29 0.32
N ASN A 92 -3.61 -7.65 1.24
CA ASN A 92 -5.04 -7.41 1.12
C ASN A 92 -5.35 -6.12 0.34
N TYR A 93 -4.35 -5.26 0.13
CA TYR A 93 -4.52 -3.96 -0.52
C TYR A 93 -4.14 -4.03 -2.00
N ASN A 94 -5.09 -4.45 -2.82
CA ASN A 94 -4.86 -4.80 -4.22
C ASN A 94 -5.52 -3.85 -5.25
N THR A 95 -6.18 -2.79 -4.77
CA THR A 95 -6.73 -1.72 -5.62
C THR A 95 -5.94 -0.43 -5.42
N ASN A 96 -5.88 0.44 -6.43
CA ASN A 96 -5.21 1.75 -6.31
C ASN A 96 -5.74 2.55 -5.11
N ARG A 97 -7.06 2.51 -4.88
CA ARG A 97 -7.67 3.19 -3.73
C ARG A 97 -7.19 2.61 -2.40
N SER A 98 -7.16 1.28 -2.27
CA SER A 98 -6.68 0.64 -1.03
C SER A 98 -5.18 0.83 -0.83
N MET A 99 -4.38 0.78 -1.89
CA MET A 99 -2.93 1.01 -1.81
C MET A 99 -2.65 2.46 -1.41
N ALA A 100 -3.29 3.45 -2.04
CA ALA A 100 -3.06 4.86 -1.72
C ALA A 100 -3.44 5.20 -0.27
N LEU A 101 -4.59 4.72 0.21
CA LEU A 101 -5.00 4.92 1.60
C LEU A 101 -4.01 4.26 2.57
N ASN A 102 -3.65 3.01 2.32
CA ASN A 102 -2.78 2.28 3.23
C ASN A 102 -1.32 2.70 3.13
N LEU A 103 -0.87 3.28 2.02
CA LEU A 103 0.44 3.91 1.93
C LEU A 103 0.58 5.00 3.01
N GLY A 104 -0.42 5.87 3.15
CA GLY A 104 -0.43 6.86 4.24
C GLY A 104 -0.43 6.25 5.64
N ILE A 105 -1.13 5.12 5.83
CA ILE A 105 -1.15 4.38 7.11
C ILE A 105 0.22 3.77 7.41
N TYR A 106 0.82 3.02 6.47
CA TYR A 106 2.14 2.41 6.65
C TYR A 106 3.24 3.47 6.83
N THR A 107 3.13 4.63 6.19
CA THR A 107 4.04 5.77 6.42
C THR A 107 3.85 6.38 7.81
N THR A 108 2.61 6.44 8.31
CA THR A 108 2.33 6.88 9.69
C THR A 108 2.91 5.90 10.71
N ASP A 109 2.69 4.59 10.52
CA ASP A 109 3.23 3.55 11.39
C ASP A 109 4.76 3.51 11.35
N LEU A 110 5.37 3.77 10.19
CA LEU A 110 6.81 3.98 10.04
C LEU A 110 7.30 5.12 10.94
N SER A 111 6.60 6.26 10.95
CA SER A 111 6.92 7.39 11.83
C SER A 111 6.83 7.02 13.31
N PHE A 112 5.81 6.25 13.71
CA PHE A 112 5.70 5.75 15.09
C PHE A 112 6.83 4.77 15.44
N ALA A 113 7.10 3.79 14.59
CA ALA A 113 8.19 2.83 14.79
C ALA A 113 9.55 3.56 14.88
N SER A 114 9.76 4.58 14.05
CA SER A 114 10.95 5.42 14.07
C SER A 114 11.08 6.22 15.37
N LEU A 115 10.01 6.87 15.81
CA LEU A 115 10.01 7.62 17.09
C LEU A 115 10.35 6.76 18.30
N TYR A 116 10.12 5.45 18.27
CA TYR A 116 10.43 4.53 19.35
C TYR A 116 11.62 3.59 19.04
N ASP A 117 12.43 3.92 18.03
CA ASP A 117 13.66 3.23 17.65
C ASP A 117 13.47 1.73 17.33
N GLN A 118 12.30 1.37 16.81
CA GLN A 118 11.92 -0.02 16.49
C GLN A 118 12.48 -0.45 15.12
N THR A 119 13.80 -0.62 15.04
CA THR A 119 14.55 -0.83 13.78
C THR A 119 13.92 -1.88 12.85
N GLN A 120 13.54 -3.04 13.36
CA GLN A 120 12.98 -4.11 12.51
C GLN A 120 11.63 -3.71 11.91
N LEU A 121 10.80 -2.99 12.68
CA LEU A 121 9.54 -2.47 12.20
C LEU A 121 9.77 -1.38 11.16
N ILE A 122 10.70 -0.45 11.40
CA ILE A 122 11.08 0.60 10.43
C ILE A 122 11.39 -0.01 9.06
N ILE A 123 12.25 -1.02 9.01
CA ILE A 123 12.61 -1.73 7.77
C ILE A 123 11.37 -2.36 7.11
N ASN A 124 10.54 -3.04 7.90
CA ASN A 124 9.35 -3.71 7.38
C ASN A 124 8.34 -2.71 6.81
N TYR A 125 8.05 -1.62 7.53
CA TYR A 125 7.14 -0.57 7.11
C TYR A 125 7.64 0.17 5.87
N MET A 126 8.94 0.47 5.79
CA MET A 126 9.57 1.07 4.62
C MET A 126 9.43 0.18 3.37
N ASN A 127 9.66 -1.14 3.50
CA ASN A 127 9.50 -2.08 2.40
C ASN A 127 8.05 -2.16 1.89
N VAL A 128 7.07 -2.18 2.80
CA VAL A 128 5.65 -2.18 2.42
C VAL A 128 5.26 -0.87 1.74
N ALA A 129 5.69 0.27 2.28
CA ALA A 129 5.43 1.59 1.68
C ALA A 129 6.02 1.68 0.26
N LYS A 130 7.27 1.22 0.07
CA LYS A 130 7.93 1.14 -1.25
C LYS A 130 7.16 0.26 -2.22
N GLN A 131 6.72 -0.93 -1.79
CA GLN A 131 5.90 -1.83 -2.60
C GLN A 131 4.56 -1.18 -3.01
N MET A 132 3.92 -0.43 -2.11
CA MET A 132 2.67 0.26 -2.44
C MET A 132 2.89 1.42 -3.41
N ALA A 133 3.95 2.20 -3.22
CA ALA A 133 4.31 3.29 -4.13
C ALA A 133 4.60 2.76 -5.55
N ASP A 134 5.33 1.63 -5.65
CA ASP A 134 5.56 0.92 -6.91
C ASP A 134 4.25 0.43 -7.53
N GLY A 135 3.39 -0.22 -6.75
CA GLY A 135 2.07 -0.69 -7.21
C GLY A 135 1.14 0.44 -7.68
N LEU A 136 1.32 1.66 -7.17
CA LEU A 136 0.61 2.86 -7.60
C LEU A 136 1.26 3.55 -8.82
N GLY A 137 2.46 3.15 -9.21
CA GLY A 137 3.23 3.80 -10.28
C GLY A 137 3.74 5.19 -9.91
N ILE A 138 3.93 5.46 -8.62
CA ILE A 138 4.43 6.74 -8.10
C ILE A 138 5.85 6.64 -7.56
N LEU A 139 6.50 5.48 -7.69
CA LEU A 139 7.86 5.29 -7.19
C LEU A 139 8.85 6.26 -7.85
N ASP A 140 8.70 6.54 -9.15
CA ASP A 140 9.53 7.51 -9.88
C ASP A 140 9.32 8.96 -9.40
N ALA A 141 8.23 9.25 -8.70
CA ALA A 141 7.98 10.55 -8.09
C ALA A 141 8.71 10.70 -6.74
N ILE A 142 9.18 9.59 -6.15
CA ILE A 142 10.04 9.57 -4.98
C ILE A 142 11.48 9.50 -5.49
N SER A 143 12.34 10.41 -5.05
CA SER A 143 13.71 10.41 -5.56
C SER A 143 14.45 9.14 -5.08
N GLU A 144 15.25 8.53 -5.96
CA GLU A 144 16.12 7.40 -5.57
C GLU A 144 17.08 7.79 -4.44
N GLU A 145 17.44 9.07 -4.37
CA GLU A 145 18.26 9.65 -3.30
C GLU A 145 17.54 9.59 -1.94
N ASP A 146 16.25 9.91 -1.88
CA ASP A 146 15.49 9.86 -0.62
C ASP A 146 15.26 8.42 -0.16
N ILE A 147 15.05 7.48 -1.09
CA ILE A 147 14.99 6.05 -0.79
C ILE A 147 16.32 5.56 -0.23
N ALA A 148 17.44 5.90 -0.88
CA ALA A 148 18.78 5.51 -0.42
C ALA A 148 19.10 6.12 0.95
N LYS A 149 18.76 7.39 1.17
CA LYS A 149 18.93 8.04 2.48
C LYS A 149 18.13 7.34 3.56
N LEU A 150 16.88 6.98 3.31
CA LEU A 150 16.07 6.22 4.27
C LEU A 150 16.71 4.86 4.61
N GLU A 151 17.20 4.13 3.60
CA GLU A 151 17.86 2.83 3.77
C GLU A 151 19.20 2.94 4.53
N GLU A 152 19.98 3.99 4.31
CA GLU A 152 21.25 4.23 5.01
C GLU A 152 21.07 4.76 6.44
N ASN A 153 19.92 5.40 6.71
CA ASN A 153 19.64 6.12 7.96
C ASN A 153 18.53 5.47 8.79
N ILE A 154 18.35 4.15 8.69
CA ILE A 154 17.32 3.39 9.43
C ILE A 154 17.37 3.56 10.97
N HIS A 155 18.49 4.01 11.51
CA HIS A 155 18.70 4.29 12.93
C HIS A 155 18.66 5.79 13.29
N ASN A 156 18.42 6.65 12.30
CA ASN A 156 18.37 8.09 12.48
C ASN A 156 16.94 8.57 12.26
N THR A 157 16.19 8.58 13.37
CA THR A 157 14.80 9.00 13.41
C THR A 157 14.59 10.40 12.86
N GLU A 158 15.51 11.33 13.07
CA GLU A 158 15.38 12.70 12.55
C GLU A 158 15.42 12.72 11.02
N VAL A 159 16.33 11.95 10.39
CA VAL A 159 16.42 11.85 8.92
C VAL A 159 15.20 11.14 8.34
N ILE A 160 14.76 10.05 8.96
CA ILE A 160 13.54 9.34 8.53
C ILE A 160 12.35 10.29 8.60
N MET A 161 12.23 11.04 9.69
CA MET A 161 11.11 11.97 9.88
C MET A 161 11.18 13.18 8.96
N ASP A 162 12.37 13.71 8.68
CA ASP A 162 12.58 14.80 7.73
C ASP A 162 12.13 14.39 6.32
N ILE A 163 12.60 13.26 5.82
CA ILE A 163 12.25 12.74 4.48
C ILE A 163 10.74 12.47 4.37
N ILE A 164 10.17 11.80 5.38
CA ILE A 164 8.73 11.54 5.42
C ILE A 164 7.95 12.86 5.40
N SER A 165 8.36 13.85 6.20
CA SER A 165 7.68 15.14 6.30
C SER A 165 7.76 15.98 5.03
N GLN A 166 8.84 15.87 4.25
CA GLN A 166 9.00 16.56 2.96
C GLN A 166 8.15 15.94 1.84
N THR A 167 7.69 14.71 2.03
CA THR A 167 6.83 14.00 1.08
C THR A 167 5.33 14.34 1.29
N TYR A 168 5.00 15.09 2.35
CA TYR A 168 3.63 15.53 2.70
C TYR A 168 3.33 16.96 2.27
#